data_AF-A0A6N8ATY4-F1
#
_entry.id   AF-A0A6N8ATY4-F1
#
_cell.length_a   1.000
_cell.length_b   1.000
_cell.length_c   1.000
_cell.angle_alpha   90.00
_cell.angle_beta   90.00
_cell.angle_gamma   90.00
#
_symmetry.space_group_name_H-M   'P 1'
#
loop_
_entity.id
_entity.type
_entity.pdbx_description
1 polymer ?
#
loop_
_entity_poly.entity_id
_entity_poly.type
_entity_poly.pdbx_seq_one_letter_code
_entity_poly.pdbx_strand_id
1 'polypeptide(L)'
;MAAGRTDGPVARRRHRAGAAGRAAGGQRRGAQTVSAATDAAVAQARILAVIRAIPRGQVMGYGEVAAKAGLPGRARLVARLLGGNDDRTLPWHRVLRSDGRIALPEGSAGWREQAQRLRAEGVVVENGRVRRARPPPDLDARIWGPAWSRNG
;
A
#
# COMPACT_ATOMS: atom_id res chain seq x y z
N MET A 1 -4.66 44.55 -70.57
CA MET A 1 -5.22 43.59 -71.54
C MET A 1 -4.53 42.24 -71.35
N ALA A 2 -5.32 41.16 -71.23
CA ALA A 2 -4.97 39.73 -71.35
C ALA A 2 -3.93 39.15 -70.35
N ALA A 3 -4.04 37.94 -69.83
CA ALA A 3 -5.08 36.92 -69.83
C ALA A 3 -4.73 35.93 -68.70
N GLY A 4 -5.75 35.43 -68.01
CA GLY A 4 -5.61 34.36 -67.02
C GLY A 4 -5.25 33.01 -67.64
N ARG A 5 -4.61 32.16 -66.83
CA ARG A 5 -4.56 30.70 -67.02
C ARG A 5 -4.71 30.02 -65.66
N THR A 6 -5.91 29.54 -65.40
CA THR A 6 -6.22 28.47 -64.45
C THR A 6 -5.92 27.13 -65.11
N ASP A 7 -5.32 26.18 -64.38
CA ASP A 7 -5.93 24.88 -64.04
C ASP A 7 -4.91 23.86 -63.51
N GLY A 8 -5.25 23.25 -62.38
CA GLY A 8 -4.63 22.07 -61.81
C GLY A 8 -5.19 21.84 -60.39
N PRO A 9 -5.33 20.59 -59.87
CA PRO A 9 -5.08 19.29 -60.48
C PRO A 9 -6.33 18.38 -60.56
N VAL A 10 -6.17 17.36 -61.40
CA VAL A 10 -7.00 16.16 -61.56
C VAL A 10 -7.38 15.48 -60.25
N ALA A 11 -8.69 15.37 -59.98
CA ALA A 11 -9.23 14.60 -58.87
C ALA A 11 -10.23 13.55 -59.35
N ARG A 12 -9.79 12.36 -59.76
CA ARG A 12 -10.62 11.13 -59.76
C ARG A 12 -9.78 9.85 -59.68
N ARG A 13 -9.77 9.19 -58.51
CA ARG A 13 -10.15 7.77 -58.41
C ARG A 13 -10.42 7.40 -56.96
N ARG A 14 -11.68 7.08 -56.67
CA ARG A 14 -12.07 6.35 -55.47
C ARG A 14 -11.73 4.88 -55.72
N HIS A 15 -10.80 4.33 -54.95
CA HIS A 15 -10.74 2.89 -54.71
C HIS A 15 -11.14 2.60 -53.27
N ARG A 16 -12.35 2.07 -53.15
CA ARG A 16 -12.80 1.22 -52.05
C ARG A 16 -12.08 -0.12 -52.21
N ALA A 17 -11.42 -0.62 -51.17
CA ALA A 17 -11.38 -2.04 -50.77
C ALA A 17 -10.37 -2.24 -49.63
N GLY A 18 -10.76 -3.00 -48.61
CA GLY A 18 -9.80 -3.59 -47.66
C GLY A 18 -9.98 -3.30 -46.18
N ALA A 19 -11.21 -3.36 -45.65
CA ALA A 19 -11.40 -3.62 -44.22
C ALA A 19 -11.25 -5.13 -43.97
N ALA A 20 -10.07 -5.57 -43.53
CA ALA A 20 -9.89 -6.91 -42.99
C ALA A 20 -8.73 -6.89 -41.97
N GLY A 21 -9.07 -7.15 -40.70
CA GLY A 21 -8.08 -7.22 -39.62
C GLY A 21 -8.58 -6.76 -38.26
N ARG A 22 -9.81 -7.11 -37.86
CA ARG A 22 -10.27 -6.96 -36.46
C ARG A 22 -10.99 -8.22 -36.02
N ALA A 23 -10.28 -9.18 -35.44
CA ALA A 23 -10.84 -10.18 -34.53
C ALA A 23 -9.73 -11.04 -33.89
N ALA A 24 -9.03 -10.52 -32.87
CA ALA A 24 -8.20 -11.35 -31.99
C ALA A 24 -7.92 -10.73 -30.60
N GLY A 25 -8.71 -9.74 -30.13
CA GLY A 25 -8.39 -8.96 -28.93
C GLY A 25 -9.34 -9.10 -27.73
N GLY A 26 -10.52 -9.72 -27.90
CA GLY A 26 -11.59 -9.67 -26.89
C GLY A 26 -11.41 -10.58 -25.69
N GLN A 27 -10.90 -11.80 -25.89
CA GLN A 27 -10.91 -12.83 -24.84
C GLN A 27 -9.83 -12.62 -23.76
N ARG A 28 -8.68 -12.03 -24.11
CA ARG A 28 -7.53 -11.88 -23.18
C ARG A 28 -7.78 -10.85 -22.07
N ARG A 29 -8.62 -9.83 -22.31
CA ARG A 29 -8.88 -8.78 -21.32
C ARG A 29 -9.72 -9.28 -20.14
N GLY A 30 -10.72 -10.13 -20.37
CA GLY A 30 -11.61 -10.64 -19.32
C GLY A 30 -10.89 -11.52 -18.28
N ALA A 31 -10.02 -12.43 -18.72
CA ALA A 31 -9.24 -13.30 -17.83
C ALA A 31 -8.22 -12.51 -16.98
N GLN A 32 -7.62 -11.46 -17.54
CA GLN A 32 -6.66 -10.61 -16.84
C GLN A 32 -7.31 -9.80 -15.71
N THR A 33 -8.53 -9.31 -15.90
CA THR A 33 -9.26 -8.55 -14.88
C THR A 33 -9.60 -9.40 -13.65
N VAL A 34 -9.99 -10.67 -13.85
CA VAL A 34 -10.31 -11.59 -12.76
C VAL A 34 -9.06 -11.98 -11.96
N SER A 35 -7.93 -12.24 -12.64
CA SER A 35 -6.65 -12.52 -11.96
C SER A 35 -6.22 -11.33 -11.09
N ALA A 36 -6.23 -10.12 -11.63
CA ALA A 36 -5.83 -8.92 -10.89
C ALA A 36 -6.73 -8.63 -9.68
N ALA A 37 -8.04 -8.87 -9.80
CA ALA A 37 -8.97 -8.73 -8.67
C ALA A 37 -8.69 -9.78 -7.57
N THR A 38 -8.39 -11.02 -7.96
CA THR A 38 -8.03 -12.10 -7.04
C THR A 38 -6.72 -11.79 -6.32
N ASP A 39 -5.70 -11.34 -7.05
CA ASP A 39 -4.40 -10.93 -6.47
C ASP A 39 -4.57 -9.78 -5.48
N ALA A 40 -5.43 -8.80 -5.79
CA ALA A 40 -5.75 -7.71 -4.89
C ALA A 40 -6.45 -8.20 -3.61
N ALA A 41 -7.42 -9.12 -3.73
CA ALA A 41 -8.10 -9.71 -2.58
C ALA A 41 -7.13 -10.52 -1.70
N VAL A 42 -6.23 -11.30 -2.30
CA VAL A 42 -5.18 -12.05 -1.59
C VAL A 42 -4.22 -11.09 -0.88
N ALA A 43 -3.78 -10.02 -1.55
CA ALA A 43 -2.93 -8.99 -0.97
C ALA A 43 -3.60 -8.30 0.24
N GLN A 44 -4.88 -7.95 0.11
CA GLN A 44 -5.67 -7.38 1.21
C GLN A 44 -5.79 -8.36 2.38
N ALA A 45 -6.12 -9.62 2.14
CA ALA A 45 -6.21 -10.64 3.18
C ALA A 45 -4.91 -10.81 3.96
N ARG A 46 -3.76 -10.82 3.26
CA ARG A 46 -2.43 -10.90 3.90
C ARG A 46 -2.13 -9.68 4.76
N ILE A 47 -2.44 -8.47 4.28
CA ILE A 47 -2.25 -7.23 5.06
C ILE A 47 -3.09 -7.27 6.34
N LEU A 48 -4.37 -7.63 6.23
CA LEU A 48 -5.27 -7.71 7.38
C LEU A 48 -4.82 -8.78 8.39
N ALA A 49 -4.34 -9.94 7.90
CA ALA A 49 -3.79 -10.99 8.76
C ALA A 49 -2.57 -10.50 9.56
N VAL A 50 -1.64 -9.78 8.90
CA VAL A 50 -0.47 -9.19 9.59
C VAL A 50 -0.91 -8.19 10.66
N ILE A 51 -1.88 -7.32 10.36
CA ILE A 51 -2.36 -6.32 11.32
C ILE A 51 -3.00 -6.99 12.53
N ARG A 52 -3.84 -8.02 12.33
CA ARG A 52 -4.44 -8.81 13.42
C ARG A 52 -3.39 -9.52 14.28
N ALA A 53 -2.26 -9.90 13.69
CA ALA A 53 -1.16 -10.57 14.39
C ALA A 53 -0.26 -9.62 15.21
N ILE A 54 -0.39 -8.29 15.07
CA ILE A 54 0.38 -7.35 15.90
C ILE A 54 -0.08 -7.51 17.35
N PRO A 55 0.79 -7.89 18.30
CA PRO A 55 0.37 -8.10 19.68
C PRO A 55 -0.15 -6.83 20.36
N ARG A 56 -0.97 -7.01 21.40
CA ARG A 56 -1.39 -5.91 22.27
C ARG A 56 -0.17 -5.20 22.86
N GLY A 57 -0.17 -3.87 22.86
CA GLY A 57 0.94 -3.05 23.37
C GLY A 57 2.12 -2.91 22.40
N GLN A 58 2.04 -3.52 21.22
CA GLN A 58 3.05 -3.39 20.16
C GLN A 58 2.51 -2.59 18.98
N VAL A 59 3.42 -1.97 18.24
CA VAL A 59 3.10 -1.15 17.07
C VAL A 59 4.01 -1.49 15.90
N MET A 60 3.52 -1.26 14.69
CA MET A 60 4.25 -1.52 13.46
C MET A 60 4.01 -0.41 12.44
N GLY A 61 5.01 -0.12 11.61
CA GLY A 61 4.87 0.88 10.57
C GLY A 61 4.13 0.36 9.33
N TYR A 62 3.40 1.23 8.65
CA TYR A 62 3.43 1.38 7.17
C TYR A 62 4.11 0.26 6.38
N GLY A 63 5.41 0.47 6.13
CA GLY A 63 6.21 -0.40 5.30
C GLY A 63 6.50 -1.76 5.93
N GLU A 64 6.56 -1.85 7.26
CA GLU A 64 6.82 -3.11 7.96
C GLU A 64 5.63 -4.07 7.83
N VAL A 65 4.40 -3.55 7.95
CA VAL A 65 3.18 -4.33 7.66
C VAL A 65 3.19 -4.83 6.22
N ALA A 66 3.50 -3.94 5.27
CA ALA A 66 3.54 -4.30 3.86
C ALA A 66 4.61 -5.37 3.58
N ALA A 67 5.81 -5.23 4.15
CA ALA A 67 6.90 -6.21 4.03
C ALA A 67 6.50 -7.57 4.61
N LYS A 68 5.93 -7.62 5.82
CA LYS A 68 5.46 -8.87 6.44
C LYS A 68 4.30 -9.51 5.69
N ALA A 69 3.51 -8.73 4.96
CA ALA A 69 2.45 -9.24 4.07
C ALA A 69 2.98 -9.78 2.72
N GLY A 70 4.29 -9.75 2.49
CA GLY A 70 4.91 -10.15 1.21
C GLY A 70 4.79 -9.10 0.11
N LEU A 71 4.57 -7.83 0.49
CA LEU A 71 4.33 -6.70 -0.41
C LEU A 71 5.31 -5.55 -0.11
N PRO A 72 6.63 -5.76 -0.17
CA PRO A 72 7.62 -4.74 0.16
C PRO A 72 7.41 -3.47 -0.68
N GLY A 73 7.62 -2.31 -0.07
CA GLY A 73 7.41 -1.00 -0.71
C GLY A 73 5.94 -0.56 -0.84
N ARG A 74 4.97 -1.38 -0.45
CA ARG A 74 3.53 -1.09 -0.61
C ARG A 74 2.88 -0.42 0.61
N ALA A 75 3.61 0.40 1.34
CA ALA A 75 3.10 1.12 2.52
C ALA A 75 1.82 1.94 2.25
N ARG A 76 1.75 2.61 1.08
CA ARG A 76 0.57 3.40 0.66
C ARG A 76 -0.67 2.54 0.44
N LEU A 77 -0.51 1.28 0.02
CA LEU A 77 -1.63 0.34 -0.11
C LEU A 77 -2.23 0.02 1.26
N VAL A 78 -1.38 -0.26 2.26
CA VAL A 78 -1.83 -0.50 3.64
C VAL A 78 -2.61 0.69 4.19
N ALA A 79 -2.10 1.92 3.99
CA ALA A 79 -2.78 3.14 4.44
C ALA A 79 -4.16 3.33 3.79
N ARG A 80 -4.30 3.07 2.47
CA ARG A 80 -5.57 3.14 1.77
C ARG A 80 -6.56 2.09 2.28
N LEU A 81 -6.10 0.85 2.48
CA LEU A 81 -6.94 -0.22 3.01
C LEU A 81 -7.46 0.12 4.42
N LEU A 82 -6.61 0.65 5.30
CA LEU A 82 -7.05 1.06 6.63
C LEU A 82 -8.02 2.24 6.60
N GLY A 83 -7.83 3.21 5.69
CA GLY A 83 -8.71 4.37 5.56
C GLY A 83 -10.13 4.05 5.11
N GLY A 84 -10.34 2.90 4.45
CA GLY A 84 -11.66 2.43 3.98
C GLY A 84 -12.14 1.17 4.68
N ASN A 85 -11.56 0.79 5.82
CA ASN A 85 -11.90 -0.43 6.54
C ASN A 85 -12.92 -0.15 7.65
N ASP A 86 -14.08 -0.79 7.58
CA ASP A 86 -15.15 -0.66 8.58
C ASP A 86 -15.13 -1.77 9.66
N ASP A 87 -14.19 -2.72 9.58
CA ASP A 87 -14.01 -3.76 10.60
C ASP A 87 -13.51 -3.15 11.91
N ARG A 88 -14.41 -3.06 12.90
CA ARG A 88 -14.15 -2.52 14.24
C ARG A 88 -13.23 -3.41 15.09
N THR A 89 -13.10 -4.69 14.75
CA THR A 89 -12.26 -5.66 15.47
C THR A 89 -10.79 -5.59 15.04
N LEU A 90 -10.52 -4.99 13.88
CA LEU A 90 -9.16 -4.82 13.37
C LEU A 90 -8.37 -3.88 14.30
N PRO A 91 -7.19 -4.27 14.82
CA PRO A 91 -6.38 -3.43 15.70
C PRO A 91 -5.58 -2.38 14.89
N TRP A 92 -6.30 -1.60 14.06
CA TRP A 92 -5.73 -0.61 13.15
C TRP A 92 -4.88 0.44 13.87
N HIS A 93 -5.23 0.77 15.11
CA HIS A 93 -4.54 1.77 15.92
C HIS A 93 -3.07 1.43 16.20
N ARG A 94 -2.69 0.14 16.05
CA ARG A 94 -1.31 -0.34 16.19
C ARG A 94 -0.43 -0.04 14.97
N VAL A 95 -0.98 0.50 13.88
CA VAL A 95 -0.24 0.84 12.65
C VAL A 95 0.10 2.33 12.60
N LEU A 96 1.40 2.64 12.44
CA LEU A 96 1.93 4.00 12.50
C LEU A 96 2.75 4.38 11.27
N ARG A 97 3.13 5.66 11.16
CA ARG A 97 4.16 6.09 10.22
C ARG A 97 5.52 5.47 10.58
N SER A 98 6.44 5.46 9.63
CA SER A 98 7.80 4.90 9.84
C SER A 98 8.57 5.60 10.97
N ASP A 99 8.32 6.89 11.19
CA ASP A 99 8.91 7.68 12.29
C ASP A 99 8.23 7.44 13.65
N GLY A 100 7.19 6.60 13.71
CA GLY A 100 6.43 6.28 14.91
C GLY A 100 5.31 7.29 15.21
N ARG A 101 4.98 8.20 14.30
CA ARG A 101 3.87 9.14 14.47
C ARG A 101 2.53 8.57 14.01
N ILE A 102 1.46 9.02 14.66
CA ILE A 102 0.09 8.86 14.16
C ILE A 102 -0.02 9.57 12.81
N ALA A 103 -0.65 8.91 11.83
CA ALA A 103 -0.76 9.43 10.47
C ALA A 103 -1.88 10.46 10.30
N LEU A 104 -2.89 10.41 11.19
CA LEU A 104 -4.07 11.26 11.15
C LEU A 104 -3.73 12.69 11.61
N PRO A 105 -4.44 13.71 11.12
CA PRO A 105 -4.22 15.09 11.55
C PRO A 105 -4.33 15.24 13.07
N GLU A 106 -3.37 15.94 13.67
CA GLU A 106 -3.34 16.16 15.11
C GLU A 106 -4.62 16.84 15.59
N GLY A 107 -5.18 16.36 16.70
CA GLY A 107 -6.46 16.86 17.22
C GLY A 107 -7.69 16.48 16.41
N SER A 108 -7.60 15.66 15.35
CA SER A 108 -8.78 15.07 14.72
C SER A 108 -9.43 13.99 15.61
N ALA A 109 -10.69 13.63 15.30
CA ALA A 109 -11.40 12.57 16.01
C ALA A 109 -10.64 11.23 15.93
N GLY A 110 -10.21 10.83 14.73
CA GLY A 110 -9.43 9.61 14.54
C GLY A 110 -8.05 9.66 15.21
N TRP A 111 -7.39 10.82 15.26
CA TRP A 111 -6.13 10.96 16.01
C TRP A 111 -6.34 10.71 17.50
N ARG A 112 -7.39 11.29 18.09
CA ARG A 112 -7.74 11.08 19.50
C ARG A 112 -8.07 9.62 19.78
N GLU A 113 -8.87 9.01 18.92
CA GLU A 113 -9.26 7.60 19.04
C GLU A 113 -8.03 6.68 18.96
N GLN A 114 -7.16 6.89 17.97
CA GLN A 114 -5.94 6.10 17.83
C GLN A 114 -5.05 6.22 19.08
N ALA A 115 -4.83 7.44 19.56
CA ALA A 115 -4.04 7.68 20.76
C ALA A 115 -4.66 7.05 22.02
N GLN A 116 -5.99 7.12 22.17
CA GLN A 116 -6.71 6.51 23.29
C GLN A 116 -6.57 4.98 23.28
N ARG A 117 -6.80 4.33 22.13
CA ARG A 117 -6.67 2.87 22.00
C ARG A 117 -5.24 2.40 22.28
N LEU A 118 -4.23 3.12 21.77
CA LEU A 118 -2.82 2.84 22.06
C LEU A 118 -2.52 2.93 23.57
N ARG A 119 -2.96 4.00 24.23
CA ARG A 119 -2.76 4.16 25.68
C ARG A 119 -3.48 3.09 26.50
N ALA A 120 -4.66 2.67 26.08
CA ALA A 120 -5.39 1.56 26.72
C ALA A 120 -4.65 0.21 26.61
N GLU A 121 -3.68 0.09 25.72
CA GLU A 121 -2.79 -1.06 25.60
C GLU A 121 -1.44 -0.87 26.31
N GLY A 122 -1.27 0.23 27.05
CA GLY A 122 -0.01 0.55 27.74
C GLY A 122 1.04 1.18 26.82
N VAL A 123 0.69 1.60 25.60
CA VAL A 123 1.61 2.28 24.70
C VAL A 123 1.71 3.75 25.07
N VAL A 124 2.93 4.23 25.31
CA VAL A 124 3.21 5.65 25.59
C VAL A 124 3.13 6.46 24.29
N VAL A 125 2.23 7.45 24.27
CA VAL A 125 2.02 8.37 23.14
C VAL A 125 2.30 9.81 23.59
N GLU A 126 3.42 10.36 23.14
CA GLU A 126 3.89 11.73 23.43
C GLU A 126 3.77 12.58 22.15
N ASN A 127 2.97 13.66 22.16
CA ASN A 127 2.82 14.57 21.02
C ASN A 127 2.55 13.83 19.69
N GLY A 128 1.63 12.86 19.73
CA GLY A 128 1.26 12.03 18.57
C GLY A 128 2.33 11.03 18.12
N ARG A 129 3.41 10.84 18.89
CA ARG A 129 4.50 9.91 18.60
C ARG A 129 4.58 8.79 19.63
N VAL A 130 4.75 7.57 19.14
CA VAL A 130 5.02 6.39 19.96
C VAL A 130 6.53 6.14 20.02
N ARG A 131 7.06 6.04 21.24
CA ARG A 131 8.40 5.49 21.46
C ARG A 131 8.28 3.98 21.41
N ARG A 132 8.84 3.35 20.38
CA ARG A 132 8.93 1.89 20.34
C ARG A 132 9.87 1.45 21.44
N ALA A 133 9.43 0.54 22.31
CA ALA A 133 10.35 -0.16 23.19
C ALA A 133 11.39 -0.87 22.33
N ARG A 134 12.67 -0.76 22.69
CA ARG A 134 13.71 -1.59 22.07
C ARG A 134 13.27 -3.05 22.27
N PRO A 135 13.21 -3.89 21.21
CA PRO A 135 12.91 -5.29 21.42
C PRO A 135 13.89 -5.85 22.45
N PRO A 136 13.44 -6.71 23.38
CA PRO A 136 14.35 -7.36 24.29
C PRO A 136 15.46 -8.03 23.47
N PRO A 137 16.70 -8.06 23.98
CA PRO A 137 17.79 -8.78 23.32
C PRO A 137 17.31 -10.19 22.98
N ASP A 138 17.70 -10.68 21.81
CA ASP A 138 17.42 -12.05 21.41
C ASP A 138 17.97 -13.03 22.46
N LEU A 139 17.48 -14.28 22.39
CA LEU A 139 17.91 -15.32 23.32
C LEU A 139 19.44 -15.46 23.33
N ASP A 140 20.06 -15.31 22.16
CA ASP A 140 21.51 -15.40 21.98
C ASP A 140 22.25 -14.29 22.74
N ALA A 141 21.82 -13.04 22.63
CA ALA A 141 22.39 -11.92 23.37
C ALA A 141 22.14 -12.02 24.88
N ARG A 142 21.09 -12.72 25.32
CA ARG A 142 20.83 -13.00 26.74
C ARG A 142 21.71 -14.12 27.30
N ILE A 143 22.04 -15.13 26.50
CA ILE A 143 22.83 -16.28 26.92
C ILE A 143 24.34 -16.00 26.78
N TRP A 144 24.75 -15.36 25.69
CA TRP A 144 26.16 -15.22 25.30
C TRP A 144 26.70 -13.79 25.39
N GLY A 145 25.87 -12.83 25.79
CA GLY A 145 26.18 -11.41 25.74
C GLY A 145 26.16 -10.85 24.31
N PRO A 146 26.27 -9.53 24.14
CA PRO A 146 26.31 -8.91 22.82
C PRO A 146 27.45 -9.49 21.95
N ALA A 147 27.21 -9.68 20.65
CA ALA A 147 28.16 -10.31 19.72
C ALA A 147 29.56 -9.68 19.67
N TRP A 148 29.75 -8.47 20.20
CA TRP A 148 31.03 -7.77 20.30
C TRP A 148 31.88 -8.13 21.54
N SER A 149 31.35 -8.92 22.48
CA SER A 149 31.99 -9.23 23.78
C SER A 149 33.09 -10.33 23.73
N ARG A 150 33.47 -10.85 22.55
CA ARG A 150 34.34 -12.03 22.41
C ARG A 150 35.78 -11.78 21.92
N ASN A 151 36.31 -10.57 22.07
CA ASN A 151 37.74 -10.32 21.84
C ASN A 151 38.38 -9.69 23.08
N GLY A 152 39.03 -10.52 23.88
CA GLY A 152 39.94 -10.18 24.98
C GLY A 152 40.89 -11.34 25.19
#